data_AF-A0A7J2QY06-F1
#
_entry.id   AF-A0A7J2QY06-F1
#
_cell.length_a   1.000
_cell.length_b   1.000
_cell.length_c   1.000
_cell.angle_alpha   90.00
_cell.angle_beta   90.00
_cell.angle_gamma   90.00
#
_symmetry.space_group_name_H-M   'P 1'
#
loop_
_entity.id
_entity.type
_entity.pdbx_description
1 polymer ?
#
loop_
_entity_poly.entity_id
_entity_poly.type
_entity_poly.pdbx_seq_one_letter_code
_entity_poly.pdbx_strand_id
1 'polypeptide(L)'
;CHISQADPFCGYLNRLLYENGKDLGLDIQRGGIYICIEGPRFSTRAESKTFRLWGGDIIGMTVYPEVVLAAEKEICYGTIAMVTDLDVWAGNCPNCGIVEYKEKCEKCGGKIDKLAVSIEEILETMAKNAENLKKLLEIVIPKIDTERDCRCFHTLTGAVI
;
A
#
# COMPACT_ATOMS: atom_id res chain seq x y z
N CYS A 1 8.23 14.24 21.35
CA CYS A 1 7.09 14.71 20.53
C CYS A 1 5.99 13.64 20.51
N HIS A 2 4.85 13.94 21.12
CA HIS A 2 3.66 13.11 21.10
C HIS A 2 2.61 13.74 20.17
N ILE A 3 2.53 13.24 18.93
CA ILE A 3 1.54 13.66 17.92
C ILE A 3 0.43 12.62 17.76
N SER A 4 -0.76 13.05 17.35
CA SER A 4 -1.85 12.13 17.00
C SER A 4 -1.55 11.41 15.68
N GLN A 5 -1.74 10.09 15.67
CA GLN A 5 -1.56 9.22 14.49
C GLN A 5 -2.84 8.42 14.17
N ALA A 6 -4.01 8.88 14.67
CA ALA A 6 -5.29 8.22 14.40
C ALA A 6 -5.58 8.10 12.90
N ASP A 7 -5.15 9.09 12.13
CA ASP A 7 -5.27 9.14 10.68
C ASP A 7 -3.94 9.63 10.08
N PRO A 8 -2.99 8.73 9.79
CA PRO A 8 -1.60 9.07 9.53
C PRO A 8 -1.37 9.72 8.14
N PHE A 9 -2.31 9.57 7.21
CA PHE A 9 -2.21 10.10 5.83
C PHE A 9 -3.08 11.33 5.60
N CYS A 10 -2.66 12.19 4.68
CA CYS A 10 -3.40 13.36 4.24
C CYS A 10 -4.64 12.95 3.43
N GLY A 11 -5.83 13.16 3.98
CA GLY A 11 -7.10 12.84 3.32
C GLY A 11 -7.34 13.62 2.01
N TYR A 12 -6.76 14.84 1.91
CA TYR A 12 -6.79 15.64 0.69
C TYR A 12 -5.95 15.01 -0.42
N LEU A 13 -4.65 14.73 -0.16
CA LEU A 13 -3.77 14.11 -1.16
C LEU A 13 -4.29 12.75 -1.60
N ASN A 14 -4.77 11.92 -0.67
CA ASN A 14 -5.34 10.62 -0.99
C ASN A 14 -6.56 10.71 -1.92
N ARG A 15 -7.42 11.71 -1.72
CA ARG A 15 -8.58 11.95 -2.59
C ARG A 15 -8.13 12.40 -3.98
N LEU A 16 -7.23 13.38 -4.03
CA LEU A 16 -6.72 13.94 -5.27
C LEU A 16 -6.03 12.87 -6.13
N LEU A 17 -5.19 12.03 -5.52
CA LEU A 17 -4.52 10.91 -6.19
C LEU A 17 -5.52 9.88 -6.71
N TYR A 18 -6.52 9.50 -5.91
CA TYR A 18 -7.51 8.52 -6.29
C TYR A 18 -8.39 8.98 -7.47
N GLU A 19 -8.92 10.21 -7.40
CA GLU A 19 -9.80 10.75 -8.44
C GLU A 19 -9.07 10.86 -9.78
N ASN A 20 -7.86 11.42 -9.79
CA ASN A 20 -7.05 11.52 -11.02
C ASN A 20 -6.59 10.14 -11.53
N GLY A 21 -6.30 9.19 -10.64
CA GLY A 21 -5.98 7.82 -11.03
C GLY A 21 -7.17 7.11 -11.70
N LYS A 22 -8.39 7.35 -11.21
CA LYS A 22 -9.62 6.84 -11.84
C LYS A 22 -9.87 7.47 -13.20
N ASP A 23 -9.66 8.77 -13.35
CA ASP A 23 -9.81 9.47 -14.63
C ASP A 23 -8.83 8.96 -15.69
N LEU A 24 -7.63 8.53 -15.27
CA LEU A 24 -6.64 7.87 -16.13
C LEU A 24 -6.98 6.41 -16.47
N GLY A 25 -8.06 5.85 -15.92
CA GLY A 25 -8.45 4.46 -16.11
C GLY A 25 -7.54 3.46 -15.39
N LEU A 26 -6.79 3.89 -14.36
CA LEU A 26 -5.94 3.00 -13.59
C LEU A 26 -6.78 2.11 -12.66
N ASP A 27 -6.32 0.87 -12.47
CA ASP A 27 -6.84 0.01 -11.41
C ASP A 27 -6.29 0.49 -10.05
N ILE A 28 -6.94 1.53 -9.53
CA ILE A 28 -6.58 2.17 -8.27
C ILE A 28 -7.67 1.96 -7.22
N GLN A 29 -7.23 1.67 -6.00
CA GLN A 29 -8.08 1.53 -4.81
C GLN A 29 -7.84 2.72 -3.88
N ARG A 30 -8.88 3.14 -3.14
CA ARG A 30 -8.78 4.23 -2.17
C ARG A 30 -8.69 3.67 -0.76
N GLY A 31 -7.60 3.97 -0.08
CA GLY A 31 -7.36 3.49 1.28
C GLY A 31 -6.78 2.08 1.30
N GLY A 32 -6.78 1.48 2.50
CA GLY A 32 -6.19 0.18 2.78
C GLY A 32 -5.27 0.23 4.00
N ILE A 33 -5.11 -0.91 4.66
CA ILE A 33 -4.24 -1.08 5.82
C ILE A 33 -2.87 -1.55 5.34
N TYR A 34 -1.88 -0.67 5.51
CA TYR A 34 -0.48 -0.98 5.22
C TYR A 34 0.19 -1.61 6.44
N ILE A 35 0.69 -2.83 6.29
CA ILE A 35 1.52 -3.50 7.28
C ILE A 35 2.98 -3.20 6.95
N CYS A 36 3.66 -2.48 7.86
CA CYS A 36 5.09 -2.22 7.74
C CYS A 36 5.86 -3.28 8.54
N ILE A 37 6.72 -4.04 7.85
CA ILE A 37 7.66 -4.98 8.49
C ILE A 37 9.09 -4.44 8.37
N GLU A 38 9.98 -4.89 9.24
CA GLU A 38 11.38 -4.44 9.26
C GLU A 38 12.18 -4.84 8.00
N GLY A 39 11.87 -6.00 7.38
CA GLY A 39 12.74 -6.57 6.33
C GLY A 39 14.11 -7.02 6.87
N PRO A 40 15.13 -7.27 6.00
CA PRO A 40 15.06 -7.32 4.53
C PRO A 40 14.44 -8.62 4.00
N ARG A 41 14.17 -9.60 4.87
CA ARG A 41 13.49 -10.83 4.47
C ARG A 41 12.01 -10.56 4.15
N PHE A 42 11.46 -11.33 3.23
CA PHE A 42 10.01 -11.41 3.07
C PHE A 42 9.35 -12.16 4.23
N SER A 43 8.03 -12.04 4.31
CA SER A 43 7.21 -12.70 5.31
C SER A 43 7.23 -14.22 5.13
N THR A 44 7.10 -14.93 6.23
CA THR A 44 6.67 -16.33 6.24
C THR A 44 5.18 -16.42 5.94
N ARG A 45 4.68 -17.61 5.56
CA ARG A 45 3.23 -17.82 5.35
C ARG A 45 2.42 -17.58 6.61
N ALA A 46 2.96 -17.92 7.78
CA ALA A 46 2.30 -17.69 9.05
C ALA A 46 2.12 -16.19 9.32
N GLU A 47 3.17 -15.39 9.09
CA GLU A 47 3.12 -13.93 9.18
C GLU A 47 2.11 -13.35 8.18
N SER A 48 2.20 -13.72 6.91
CA SER A 48 1.28 -13.25 5.85
C SER A 48 -0.20 -13.53 6.18
N LYS A 49 -0.51 -14.74 6.68
CA LYS A 49 -1.86 -15.06 7.16
C LYS A 49 -2.27 -14.24 8.38
N THR A 50 -1.36 -14.04 9.33
CA THR A 50 -1.63 -13.24 10.53
C THR A 50 -1.95 -11.79 10.17
N PHE A 51 -1.18 -11.18 9.28
CA PHE A 51 -1.40 -9.82 8.81
C PHE A 51 -2.75 -9.65 8.13
N ARG A 52 -3.18 -10.62 7.32
CA ARG A 52 -4.52 -10.64 6.73
C ARG A 52 -5.62 -10.76 7.80
N LEU A 53 -5.41 -11.59 8.83
CA LEU A 53 -6.35 -11.69 9.95
C LEU A 53 -6.47 -10.39 10.74
N TRP A 54 -5.41 -9.58 10.79
CA TRP A 54 -5.43 -8.23 11.35
C TRP A 54 -6.10 -7.19 10.44
N GLY A 55 -6.51 -7.58 9.23
CA GLY A 55 -7.10 -6.70 8.23
C GLY A 55 -6.09 -6.01 7.33
N GLY A 56 -4.82 -6.41 7.34
CA GLY A 56 -3.80 -5.88 6.43
C GLY A 56 -4.14 -6.13 4.95
N ASP A 57 -4.15 -5.06 4.17
CA ASP A 57 -4.45 -5.10 2.73
C ASP A 57 -3.18 -5.20 1.89
N ILE A 58 -2.14 -4.48 2.31
CA ILE A 58 -0.84 -4.42 1.63
C ILE A 58 0.29 -4.50 2.65
N ILE A 59 1.45 -4.97 2.21
CA ILE A 59 2.65 -5.11 3.04
C ILE A 59 3.84 -4.44 2.35
N GLY A 60 4.73 -3.87 3.15
CA GLY A 60 6.03 -3.42 2.68
C GLY A 60 6.92 -2.99 3.85
N MET A 61 7.96 -2.21 3.57
CA MET A 61 9.06 -2.00 4.52
C MET A 61 9.43 -0.53 4.79
N THR A 62 8.75 0.44 4.17
CA THR A 62 9.24 1.84 4.14
C THR A 62 8.30 2.90 4.72
N VAL A 63 6.99 2.64 4.78
CA VAL A 63 6.01 3.67 5.21
C VAL A 63 6.22 4.13 6.65
N TYR A 64 6.59 3.21 7.55
CA TYR A 64 7.03 3.57 8.90
C TYR A 64 8.56 3.53 8.95
N PRO A 65 9.23 4.55 9.54
CA PRO A 65 8.68 5.71 10.25
C PRO A 65 8.40 6.95 9.36
N GLU A 66 8.51 6.85 8.03
CA GLU A 66 8.39 8.01 7.11
C GLU A 66 7.11 8.84 7.32
N VAL A 67 5.95 8.18 7.44
CA VAL A 67 4.65 8.85 7.65
C VAL A 67 4.59 9.63 8.97
N VAL A 68 5.22 9.10 10.03
CA VAL A 68 5.24 9.74 11.35
C VAL A 68 6.18 10.94 11.33
N LEU A 69 7.37 10.78 10.73
CA LEU A 69 8.34 11.87 10.60
C LEU A 69 7.80 13.01 9.73
N ALA A 70 7.05 12.72 8.67
CA ALA A 70 6.37 13.73 7.87
C ALA A 70 5.33 14.51 8.71
N ALA A 71 4.56 13.80 9.54
CA ALA A 71 3.57 14.39 10.43
C ALA A 71 4.22 15.27 11.53
N GLU A 72 5.36 14.85 12.09
CA GLU A 72 6.17 15.68 13.02
C GLU A 72 6.70 16.97 12.38
N LYS A 73 6.74 17.04 11.05
CA LYS A 73 7.12 18.22 10.27
C LYS A 73 5.93 18.95 9.64
N GLU A 74 4.71 18.57 10.00
CA GLU A 74 3.46 19.12 9.45
C GLU A 74 3.37 19.03 7.92
N ILE A 75 4.07 18.06 7.32
CA ILE A 75 4.09 17.81 5.88
C ILE A 75 2.87 16.97 5.51
N CYS A 76 2.13 17.40 4.48
CA CYS A 76 1.07 16.59 3.89
C CYS A 76 1.68 15.33 3.28
N TYR A 77 1.41 14.17 3.88
CA TYR A 77 1.95 12.89 3.43
C TYR A 77 0.86 12.00 2.84
N GLY A 78 1.11 11.46 1.66
CA GLY A 78 0.25 10.47 0.99
C GLY A 78 1.11 9.38 0.38
N THR A 79 0.59 8.15 0.31
CA THR A 79 1.31 7.00 -0.23
C THR A 79 0.57 6.42 -1.43
N ILE A 80 1.30 6.13 -2.50
CA ILE A 80 0.82 5.37 -3.66
C ILE A 80 1.52 4.01 -3.60
N ALA A 81 0.82 3.01 -3.04
CA ALA A 81 1.36 1.68 -2.94
C ALA A 81 1.06 0.88 -4.21
N MET A 82 2.11 0.55 -4.97
CA MET A 82 2.01 -0.32 -6.13
C MET A 82 2.02 -1.78 -5.68
N VAL A 83 0.96 -2.52 -5.96
CA VAL A 83 0.90 -3.95 -5.66
C VAL A 83 1.74 -4.70 -6.68
N THR A 84 2.85 -5.28 -6.22
CA THR A 84 3.82 -5.98 -7.07
C THR A 84 3.61 -7.49 -7.12
N ASP A 85 3.10 -8.05 -6.03
CA ASP A 85 2.96 -9.47 -5.77
C ASP A 85 1.87 -9.70 -4.72
N LEU A 86 1.58 -10.97 -4.44
CA LEU A 86 0.59 -11.40 -3.43
C LEU A 86 1.26 -11.98 -2.17
N ASP A 87 2.46 -11.49 -1.85
CA ASP A 87 3.30 -11.96 -0.75
C ASP A 87 3.41 -13.50 -0.78
N VAL A 88 3.13 -14.18 0.33
CA VAL A 88 3.20 -15.64 0.44
C VAL A 88 1.92 -16.23 1.02
N TRP A 89 0.77 -15.56 0.92
CA TRP A 89 -0.52 -16.15 1.31
C TRP A 89 -1.18 -16.89 0.13
N ALA A 90 -0.95 -16.40 -1.09
CA ALA A 90 -1.65 -16.84 -2.27
C ALA A 90 -1.03 -18.10 -2.92
N GLY A 91 -1.85 -18.76 -3.73
CA GLY A 91 -1.49 -19.79 -4.67
C GLY A 91 -2.37 -19.71 -5.92
N ASN A 92 -1.91 -20.26 -7.03
CA ASN A 92 -2.66 -20.31 -8.28
C ASN A 92 -3.34 -21.67 -8.44
N CYS A 93 -4.65 -21.68 -8.60
CA CYS A 93 -5.41 -22.88 -8.97
C CYS A 93 -5.80 -22.78 -10.45
N PRO A 94 -5.44 -23.75 -11.30
CA PRO A 94 -5.77 -23.73 -12.73
C PRO A 94 -7.25 -23.55 -13.04
N ASN A 95 -8.14 -24.02 -12.15
CA ASN A 95 -9.59 -23.96 -12.35
C ASN A 95 -10.26 -22.75 -11.69
N CYS A 96 -9.63 -22.13 -10.68
CA CYS A 96 -10.28 -21.12 -9.83
C CYS A 96 -9.51 -19.80 -9.74
N GLY A 97 -8.34 -19.70 -10.38
CA GLY A 97 -7.45 -18.55 -10.29
C GLY A 97 -6.75 -18.45 -8.94
N ILE A 98 -6.58 -17.22 -8.45
CA ILE A 98 -5.89 -16.93 -7.19
C ILE A 98 -6.73 -17.38 -6.00
N VAL A 99 -6.14 -18.21 -5.16
CA VAL A 99 -6.73 -18.76 -3.94
C VAL A 99 -5.72 -18.73 -2.79
N GLU A 100 -6.19 -18.94 -1.55
CA GLU A 100 -5.26 -19.15 -0.44
C GLU A 100 -4.48 -20.46 -0.63
N TYR A 101 -3.16 -20.42 -0.43
CA TYR A 101 -2.31 -21.59 -0.60
C TYR A 101 -2.57 -22.65 0.49
N LYS A 102 -2.96 -23.84 0.03
CA LYS A 102 -3.21 -25.08 0.79
C LYS A 102 -2.80 -26.29 -0.07
N GLU A 103 -2.88 -27.50 0.48
CA GLU A 103 -2.58 -28.73 -0.29
C GLU A 103 -3.51 -28.94 -1.48
N LYS A 104 -4.78 -28.55 -1.33
CA LYS A 104 -5.82 -28.62 -2.36
C LYS A 104 -6.70 -27.38 -2.32
N CYS A 105 -7.25 -27.02 -3.48
CA CYS A 105 -8.23 -25.96 -3.62
C CYS A 105 -9.52 -26.33 -2.89
N GLU A 106 -9.94 -25.49 -1.95
CA GLU A 106 -11.21 -25.70 -1.23
C GLU A 106 -12.43 -25.59 -2.15
N LYS A 107 -12.31 -24.87 -3.27
CA LYS A 107 -13.41 -24.68 -4.22
C LYS A 107 -13.61 -25.86 -5.17
N CYS A 108 -12.53 -26.43 -5.70
CA CYS A 108 -12.60 -27.45 -6.76
C CYS A 108 -11.85 -28.76 -6.45
N GLY A 109 -11.16 -28.85 -5.31
CA GLY A 109 -10.32 -29.99 -4.95
C GLY A 109 -9.02 -30.14 -5.75
N GLY A 110 -8.78 -29.25 -6.73
CA GLY A 110 -7.60 -29.27 -7.59
C GLY A 110 -6.31 -28.91 -6.87
N LYS A 111 -5.17 -29.19 -7.52
CA LYS A 111 -3.85 -28.77 -7.04
C LYS A 111 -3.74 -27.24 -7.07
N ILE A 112 -3.06 -26.69 -6.08
CA ILE A 112 -2.69 -25.27 -6.03
C ILE A 112 -1.18 -25.18 -6.23
N ASP A 113 -0.77 -24.37 -7.21
CA ASP A 113 0.62 -24.01 -7.39
C ASP A 113 0.99 -22.87 -6.44
N LYS A 114 2.09 -23.07 -5.73
CA LYS A 114 2.61 -22.12 -4.75
C LYS A 114 3.02 -20.82 -5.45
N LEU A 115 2.43 -19.70 -5.04
CA LEU A 115 2.98 -18.37 -5.30
C LEU A 115 3.88 -17.98 -4.12
N ALA A 116 5.02 -17.41 -4.46
CA ALA A 116 5.97 -16.86 -3.51
C ALA A 116 6.64 -15.67 -4.18
N VAL A 117 6.71 -14.57 -3.44
CA VAL A 117 7.37 -13.35 -3.88
C VAL A 117 8.84 -13.59 -4.24
N SER A 118 9.27 -13.02 -5.36
CA SER A 118 10.67 -12.92 -5.75
C SER A 118 11.04 -11.49 -6.12
N ILE A 119 12.34 -11.18 -6.08
CA ILE A 119 12.84 -9.85 -6.45
C ILE A 119 12.58 -9.59 -7.94
N GLU A 120 12.72 -10.61 -8.79
CA GLU A 120 12.47 -10.51 -10.22
C GLU A 120 11.01 -10.15 -10.52
N GLU A 121 10.05 -10.82 -9.87
CA GLU A 121 8.62 -10.51 -10.01
C GLU A 121 8.31 -9.06 -9.61
N ILE A 122 8.88 -8.61 -8.48
CA ILE A 122 8.71 -7.23 -8.02
C ILE A 122 9.23 -6.24 -9.07
N LEU A 123 10.47 -6.42 -9.52
CA LEU A 123 11.10 -5.50 -10.48
C LEU A 123 10.37 -5.47 -11.82
N GLU A 124 9.90 -6.62 -12.30
CA GLU A 124 9.11 -6.70 -13.53
C GLU A 124 7.77 -5.98 -13.40
N THR A 125 7.04 -6.19 -12.31
CA THR A 125 5.75 -5.52 -12.09
C THR A 125 5.93 -4.03 -11.90
N MET A 126 6.98 -3.61 -11.19
CA MET A 126 7.32 -2.19 -11.05
C MET A 126 7.62 -1.55 -12.40
N ALA A 127 8.45 -2.18 -13.23
CA ALA A 127 8.80 -1.65 -14.54
C ALA A 127 7.56 -1.51 -15.46
N LYS A 128 6.64 -2.47 -15.43
CA LYS A 128 5.39 -2.43 -16.22
C LYS A 128 4.47 -1.27 -15.82
N ASN A 129 4.52 -0.83 -14.56
CA ASN A 129 3.59 0.16 -14.02
C ASN A 129 4.23 1.53 -13.72
N ALA A 130 5.55 1.66 -13.83
CA ALA A 130 6.28 2.89 -13.53
C ALA A 130 5.77 4.09 -14.35
N GLU A 131 5.46 3.88 -15.63
CA GLU A 131 4.96 4.95 -16.51
C GLU A 131 3.55 5.43 -16.10
N ASN A 132 2.71 4.54 -15.58
CA ASN A 132 1.39 4.91 -15.07
C ASN A 132 1.52 5.80 -13.82
N LEU A 133 2.42 5.43 -12.90
CA LEU A 133 2.71 6.23 -11.71
C LEU A 133 3.25 7.61 -12.09
N LYS A 134 4.18 7.66 -13.05
CA LYS A 134 4.75 8.92 -13.54
C LYS A 134 3.68 9.86 -14.09
N LYS A 135 2.83 9.37 -15.00
CA LYS A 135 1.72 10.14 -15.57
C LYS A 135 0.75 10.66 -14.51
N LEU A 136 0.44 9.83 -13.51
CA LEU A 136 -0.40 10.24 -12.39
C LEU A 136 0.22 11.41 -11.62
N LEU A 137 1.51 11.33 -11.29
CA LEU A 137 2.21 12.40 -10.59
C LEU A 137 2.29 13.69 -11.43
N GLU A 138 2.57 13.59 -12.72
CA GLU A 138 2.61 14.75 -13.63
C GLU A 138 1.28 15.51 -13.68
N ILE A 139 0.15 14.80 -13.56
CA ILE A 139 -1.19 15.40 -13.54
C ILE A 139 -1.57 15.94 -12.16
N VAL A 140 -1.19 15.22 -11.10
CA VAL A 140 -1.62 15.54 -9.73
C VAL A 140 -0.80 16.67 -9.13
N ILE A 141 0.52 16.68 -9.29
CA ILE A 141 1.41 17.66 -8.66
C ILE A 141 0.97 19.12 -8.95
N PRO A 142 0.66 19.53 -10.19
CA PRO A 142 0.20 20.89 -10.47
C PRO A 142 -1.15 21.25 -9.85
N LYS A 143 -1.95 20.25 -9.42
CA LYS A 143 -3.28 20.42 -8.81
C LYS A 143 -3.23 20.48 -7.28
N ILE A 144 -2.06 20.27 -6.67
CA ILE A 144 -1.91 20.30 -5.21
C ILE A 144 -2.10 21.74 -4.73
N ASP A 145 -3.03 21.90 -3.79
CA ASP A 145 -3.31 23.15 -3.11
C ASP A 145 -2.13 23.55 -2.20
N THR A 146 -1.66 24.78 -2.37
CA THR A 146 -0.52 25.35 -1.66
C THR A 146 -0.92 26.14 -0.42
N GLU A 147 -2.20 26.43 -0.20
CA GLU A 147 -2.68 27.13 1.00
C GLU A 147 -2.56 26.27 2.27
N ARG A 148 -2.52 24.94 2.12
CA ARG A 148 -2.19 23.95 3.17
C ARG A 148 -3.07 23.98 4.43
N ASP A 149 -4.33 24.42 4.37
CA ASP A 149 -5.22 24.41 5.54
C ASP A 149 -5.91 23.05 5.80
N CYS A 150 -5.12 21.98 5.88
CA CYS A 150 -5.62 20.64 6.18
C CYS A 150 -5.08 20.14 7.52
N ARG A 151 -5.65 19.04 8.05
CA ARG A 151 -5.22 18.46 9.34
C ARG A 151 -3.69 18.28 9.46
N CYS A 152 -3.01 17.92 8.37
CA CYS A 152 -1.56 17.72 8.37
C CYS A 152 -0.80 18.98 8.83
N PHE A 153 -1.26 20.16 8.42
CA PHE A 153 -0.66 21.44 8.81
C PHE A 153 -0.89 21.77 10.29
N HIS A 154 -1.95 21.24 10.88
CA HIS A 154 -2.30 21.46 12.28
C HIS A 154 -1.82 20.33 13.21
N THR A 155 -0.96 19.42 12.73
CA THR A 155 -0.60 18.18 13.46
C THR A 155 0.05 18.46 14.82
N LEU A 156 0.82 19.54 14.96
CA LEU A 156 1.47 19.87 16.23
C LEU A 156 0.54 20.60 17.21
N THR A 157 -0.68 20.94 16.80
CA THR A 157 -1.66 21.59 17.68
C THR A 157 -1.99 20.68 18.86
N GLY A 158 -1.53 21.05 20.05
CA GLY A 158 -1.71 20.25 21.28
C GLY A 158 -0.72 19.10 21.46
N ALA A 159 0.29 18.98 20.59
CA ALA A 159 1.36 18.01 20.77
C ALA A 159 2.31 18.41 21.91
N VAL A 160 2.78 17.43 22.67
CA VAL A 160 3.80 17.63 23.72
C VAL A 160 5.17 17.31 23.13
N ILE A 161 6.08 18.28 23.12
CA ILE A 161 7.42 18.15 22.52
C ILE A 161 8.36 17.41 23.48
#